data_AF-A0A2E4J007-F1
#
_entry.id   AF-A0A2E4J007-F1
#
_cell.length_a   1.000
_cell.length_b   1.000
_cell.length_c   1.000
_cell.angle_alpha   90.00
_cell.angle_beta   90.00
_cell.angle_gamma   90.00
#
_symmetry.space_group_name_H-M   'P 1'
#
loop_
_entity.id
_entity.type
_entity.pdbx_description
1 polymer ?
#
loop_
_entity_poly.entity_id
_entity_poly.type
_entity_poly.pdbx_seq_one_letter_code
_entity_poly.pdbx_strand_id
1 'polypeptide(L)'
;MGRFKAKRKRKKGRVKKTTAKKTTAKKPTPAKRAPPRGAVTYLYVLTSTSTPGKTYVGVTNDPGRRLRQHNGQLQGGARYTSRFKPWAFHAIFRFQARHDALSVEWRVKHMRSTADGKGVQGIVRRVHRHAHGRAGFQELIRV
;
A
#
# COMPACT_ATOMS: atom_id res chain seq x y z
N MET A 1 -43.32 -68.26 -37.66
CA MET A 1 -43.88 -68.59 -36.33
C MET A 1 -42.89 -68.14 -35.26
N GLY A 2 -43.39 -67.42 -34.25
CA GLY A 2 -42.61 -66.47 -33.47
C GLY A 2 -41.69 -67.03 -32.39
N ARG A 3 -40.88 -66.13 -31.84
CA ARG A 3 -40.41 -66.16 -30.44
C ARG A 3 -39.95 -64.78 -30.00
N PHE A 4 -40.77 -64.19 -29.13
CA PHE A 4 -40.44 -63.13 -28.17
C PHE A 4 -39.03 -63.29 -27.56
N LYS A 5 -38.25 -62.21 -27.49
CA LYS A 5 -37.45 -61.86 -26.30
C LYS A 5 -37.30 -60.34 -26.14
N ALA A 6 -38.08 -59.78 -25.23
CA ALA A 6 -37.78 -58.51 -24.59
C ALA A 6 -36.50 -58.64 -23.74
N LYS A 7 -35.56 -57.69 -23.89
CA LYS A 7 -34.43 -57.53 -22.94
C LYS A 7 -34.22 -56.05 -22.58
N ARG A 8 -34.92 -55.70 -21.49
CA ARG A 8 -34.60 -54.76 -20.40
C ARG A 8 -33.40 -53.82 -20.60
N LYS A 9 -33.73 -52.52 -20.67
CA LYS A 9 -32.86 -51.40 -20.28
C LYS A 9 -32.39 -51.57 -18.83
N ARG A 10 -31.07 -51.52 -18.58
CA ARG A 10 -30.48 -51.17 -17.27
C ARG A 10 -29.18 -50.37 -17.49
N LYS A 11 -29.29 -49.04 -17.67
CA LYS A 11 -28.15 -48.15 -17.44
C LYS A 11 -28.00 -47.99 -15.92
N LYS A 12 -26.99 -48.66 -15.35
CA LYS A 12 -26.57 -48.48 -13.96
C LYS A 12 -26.11 -47.03 -13.78
N GLY A 13 -26.89 -46.25 -13.05
CA GLY A 13 -26.51 -44.90 -12.62
C GLY A 13 -25.27 -44.97 -11.73
N ARG A 14 -24.19 -44.35 -12.19
CA ARG A 14 -22.98 -44.11 -11.41
C ARG A 14 -23.30 -43.10 -10.31
N VAL A 15 -23.47 -43.59 -9.08
CA VAL A 15 -23.57 -42.77 -7.87
C VAL A 15 -22.28 -41.97 -7.73
N LYS A 16 -22.35 -40.66 -7.99
CA LYS A 16 -21.25 -39.74 -7.70
C LYS A 16 -21.26 -39.49 -6.19
N LYS A 17 -20.27 -40.05 -5.48
CA LYS A 17 -19.98 -39.72 -4.08
C LYS A 17 -19.64 -38.22 -3.99
N THR A 18 -20.61 -37.41 -3.57
CA THR A 18 -20.39 -36.00 -3.21
C THR A 18 -19.81 -35.95 -1.80
N THR A 19 -18.50 -35.75 -1.70
CA THR A 19 -17.86 -35.37 -0.45
C THR A 19 -18.36 -33.99 -0.04
N ALA A 20 -19.00 -33.92 1.13
CA ALA A 20 -19.47 -32.68 1.73
C ALA A 20 -18.25 -31.77 2.00
N LYS A 21 -18.12 -30.72 1.19
CA LYS A 21 -17.11 -29.68 1.38
C LYS A 21 -17.56 -28.81 2.55
N LYS A 22 -16.97 -29.04 3.72
CA LYS A 22 -17.13 -28.22 4.93
C LYS A 22 -16.87 -26.76 4.57
N THR A 23 -17.93 -25.97 4.47
CA THR A 23 -17.90 -24.54 4.22
C THR A 23 -17.44 -23.82 5.48
N THR A 24 -16.13 -23.63 5.63
CA THR A 24 -15.62 -22.56 6.49
C THR A 24 -16.03 -21.23 5.87
N ALA A 25 -16.90 -20.48 6.54
CA ALA A 25 -17.33 -19.16 6.13
C ALA A 25 -16.11 -18.28 5.78
N LYS A 26 -16.00 -17.85 4.51
CA LYS A 26 -15.05 -16.80 4.12
C LYS A 26 -15.47 -15.52 4.85
N LYS A 27 -14.65 -15.07 5.80
CA LYS A 27 -14.73 -13.74 6.39
C LYS A 27 -14.78 -12.71 5.25
N PRO A 28 -15.73 -11.76 5.22
CA PRO A 28 -15.84 -10.82 4.11
C PRO A 28 -14.55 -10.00 4.04
N THR A 29 -13.90 -10.03 2.88
CA THR A 29 -12.79 -9.14 2.54
C THR A 29 -13.27 -7.70 2.74
N PRO A 30 -12.62 -6.85 3.55
CA PRO A 30 -13.07 -5.48 3.69
C PRO A 30 -12.89 -4.79 2.34
N ALA A 31 -13.99 -4.44 1.68
CA ALA A 31 -14.01 -3.42 0.64
C ALA A 31 -13.21 -2.22 1.16
N LYS A 32 -12.38 -1.59 0.30
CA LYS A 32 -11.56 -0.43 0.65
C LYS A 32 -12.46 0.69 1.21
N ARG A 33 -12.72 0.70 2.52
CA ARG A 33 -13.45 1.77 3.20
C ARG A 33 -12.61 3.03 3.04
N ALA A 34 -13.23 4.10 2.56
CA ALA A 34 -12.62 5.42 2.63
C ALA A 34 -12.18 5.66 4.09
N PRO A 35 -10.99 6.23 4.32
CA PRO A 35 -10.56 6.52 5.68
C PRO A 35 -11.62 7.41 6.36
N PRO A 36 -11.89 7.21 7.66
CA PRO A 36 -12.88 8.00 8.38
C PRO A 36 -12.59 9.49 8.24
N ARG A 37 -13.64 10.31 8.20
CA ARG A 37 -13.48 11.77 8.19
C ARG A 37 -12.64 12.18 9.41
N GLY A 38 -11.57 12.93 9.19
CA GLY A 38 -10.59 13.29 10.23
C GLY A 38 -9.46 12.28 10.46
N ALA A 39 -9.34 11.22 9.65
CA ALA A 39 -8.22 10.31 9.75
C ALA A 39 -6.89 11.01 9.46
N VAL A 40 -5.95 10.88 10.40
CA VAL A 40 -4.59 11.39 10.24
C VAL A 40 -3.86 10.64 9.14
N THR A 41 -3.15 11.38 8.30
CA THR A 41 -2.30 10.86 7.23
C THR A 41 -0.90 11.43 7.38
N TYR A 42 0.10 10.65 6.96
CA TYR A 42 1.51 11.01 7.05
C TYR A 42 2.14 11.03 5.67
N LEU A 43 2.83 12.11 5.33
CA LEU A 43 3.83 12.15 4.27
C LEU A 43 5.18 11.83 4.90
N TYR A 44 5.95 10.95 4.27
CA TYR A 44 7.25 10.56 4.79
C TYR A 44 8.31 10.62 3.69
N VAL A 45 9.54 10.90 4.13
CA VAL A 45 10.75 10.88 3.32
C VAL A 45 11.67 9.80 3.87
N LEU A 46 12.04 8.84 3.03
CA LEU A 46 13.00 7.80 3.35
C LEU A 46 14.35 8.07 2.71
N THR A 47 15.40 7.63 3.37
CA THR A 47 16.76 7.49 2.83
C THR A 47 17.22 6.05 2.96
N SER A 48 18.00 5.59 1.98
CA SER A 48 18.70 4.31 2.11
C SER A 48 19.94 4.50 2.97
N THR A 49 20.12 3.65 3.98
CA THR A 49 21.32 3.68 4.83
C THR A 49 22.51 3.00 4.16
N SER A 50 22.27 2.06 3.24
CA SER A 50 23.30 1.31 2.51
C SER A 50 23.70 1.97 1.19
N THR A 51 22.81 2.75 0.56
CA THR A 51 23.06 3.38 -0.74
C THR A 51 22.81 4.90 -0.66
N PRO A 52 23.83 5.72 -0.38
CA PRO A 52 23.69 7.16 -0.25
C PRO A 52 23.02 7.82 -1.46
N GLY A 53 22.24 8.87 -1.19
CA GLY A 53 21.52 9.63 -2.22
C GLY A 53 20.24 8.98 -2.74
N LYS A 54 19.93 7.73 -2.40
CA LYS A 54 18.63 7.11 -2.71
C LYS A 54 17.58 7.59 -1.72
N THR A 55 16.50 8.14 -2.24
CA THR A 55 15.40 8.70 -1.46
C THR A 55 14.06 8.15 -1.95
N TYR A 56 13.06 8.15 -1.08
CA TYR A 56 11.69 7.82 -1.46
C TYR A 56 10.72 8.72 -0.71
N VAL A 57 9.70 9.22 -1.40
CA VAL A 57 8.62 10.01 -0.81
C VAL A 57 7.31 9.27 -1.00
N GLY A 58 6.55 9.14 0.08
CA GLY A 58 5.26 8.45 0.07
C GLY A 58 4.29 9.00 1.10
N VAL A 59 3.04 8.54 0.99
CA VAL A 59 1.96 8.86 1.92
C VAL A 59 1.37 7.57 2.51
N THR A 60 1.08 7.57 3.81
CA THR A 60 0.50 6.42 4.54
C THR A 60 -0.30 6.88 5.76
N ASN A 61 -1.19 6.04 6.28
CA ASN A 61 -1.83 6.26 7.58
C ASN A 61 -1.08 5.56 8.73
N ASP A 62 -0.15 4.66 8.39
CA ASP A 62 0.64 3.90 9.35
C ASP A 62 2.11 3.88 8.87
N PRO A 63 2.96 4.79 9.38
CA PRO A 63 4.37 4.86 8.99
C PRO A 63 5.15 3.61 9.37
N GLY A 64 4.94 3.08 10.58
CA GLY A 64 5.66 1.90 11.09
C GLY A 64 5.43 0.68 10.20
N ARG A 65 4.17 0.35 9.92
CA ARG A 65 3.84 -0.74 8.99
C ARG A 65 4.41 -0.50 7.60
N ARG A 66 4.37 0.74 7.10
CA ARG A 66 4.86 1.08 5.77
C ARG A 66 6.38 0.95 5.65
N LEU A 67 7.14 1.33 6.68
CA LEU A 67 8.58 1.14 6.73
C LEU A 67 8.95 -0.35 6.66
N ARG A 68 8.26 -1.20 7.43
CA ARG A 68 8.43 -2.66 7.40
C ARG A 68 8.17 -3.25 6.01
N GLN A 69 7.16 -2.74 5.30
CA GLN A 69 6.90 -3.13 3.90
C GLN A 69 8.04 -2.73 2.96
N HIS A 70 8.55 -1.50 3.08
CA HIS A 70 9.69 -1.03 2.27
C HIS A 70 10.96 -1.83 2.54
N ASN A 71 11.17 -2.25 3.80
CA ASN A 71 12.27 -3.11 4.22
C ASN A 71 12.05 -4.61 3.95
N GLY A 72 10.95 -4.99 3.28
CA GLY A 72 10.69 -6.38 2.89
C GLY A 72 10.29 -7.31 4.03
N GLN A 73 10.04 -6.78 5.23
CA GLN A 73 9.53 -7.55 6.37
C GLN A 73 8.03 -7.83 6.26
N LEU A 74 7.32 -7.09 5.40
CA LEU A 74 5.91 -7.27 5.06
C LEU A 74 5.70 -7.15 3.55
N GLN A 75 4.70 -7.85 3.01
CA GLN A 75 4.31 -7.69 1.59
C GLN A 75 3.72 -6.31 1.29
N GLY A 76 3.79 -5.89 0.02
CA GLY A 76 3.14 -4.66 -0.48
C GLY A 76 4.01 -3.39 -0.42
N GLY A 77 5.33 -3.53 -0.32
CA GLY A 77 6.28 -2.44 -0.52
C GLY A 77 6.30 -1.94 -1.97
N ALA A 78 6.78 -0.70 -2.19
CA ALA A 78 6.90 -0.16 -3.54
C ALA A 78 8.03 -0.87 -4.33
N ARG A 79 7.87 -1.02 -5.65
CA ARG A 79 8.88 -1.67 -6.52
C ARG A 79 10.25 -0.99 -6.43
N TYR A 80 10.29 0.34 -6.35
CA TYR A 80 11.55 1.08 -6.22
C TYR A 80 12.30 0.71 -4.94
N THR A 81 11.57 0.59 -3.82
CA THR A 81 12.15 0.36 -2.49
C THR A 81 12.57 -1.09 -2.23
N SER A 82 12.32 -2.02 -3.17
CA SER A 82 12.80 -3.40 -3.02
C SER A 82 14.31 -3.51 -3.21
N ARG A 83 14.91 -2.55 -3.91
CA ARG A 83 16.34 -2.32 -4.12
C ARG A 83 16.73 -1.22 -3.12
N PHE A 84 17.96 -1.16 -2.61
CA PHE A 84 18.42 -0.10 -1.68
C PHE A 84 17.86 -0.18 -0.23
N LYS A 85 17.41 -1.35 0.22
CA LYS A 85 17.21 -1.62 1.65
C LYS A 85 18.58 -1.63 2.38
N PRO A 86 18.66 -1.30 3.68
CA PRO A 86 17.57 -0.83 4.53
C PRO A 86 17.22 0.63 4.28
N TRP A 87 15.94 0.94 4.44
CA TRP A 87 15.39 2.28 4.47
C TRP A 87 15.18 2.74 5.91
N ALA A 88 15.46 4.01 6.16
CA ALA A 88 15.15 4.71 7.40
C ALA A 88 14.34 5.98 7.10
N PHE A 89 13.58 6.44 8.09
CA PHE A 89 12.92 7.74 8.00
C PHE A 89 13.97 8.85 8.11
N HIS A 90 13.97 9.74 7.13
CA HIS A 90 14.66 11.02 7.24
C HIS A 90 13.71 12.11 7.75
N ALA A 91 12.45 12.10 7.27
CA ALA A 91 11.43 13.01 7.79
C ALA A 91 10.03 12.40 7.77
N ILE A 92 9.18 12.80 8.72
CA ILE A 92 7.75 12.46 8.75
C ILE A 92 6.93 13.72 9.05
N PHE A 93 5.89 13.92 8.25
CA PHE A 93 4.96 15.04 8.35
C PHE A 93 3.54 14.53 8.49
N ARG A 94 2.82 15.05 9.48
CA ARG A 94 1.42 14.76 9.75
C ARG A 94 0.52 15.73 9.01
N PHE A 95 -0.64 15.23 8.56
CA PHE A 95 -1.74 15.99 7.98
C PHE A 95 -3.06 15.50 8.57
N GLN A 96 -4.01 16.40 8.78
CA GLN A 96 -5.39 16.04 9.16
C GLN A 96 -6.23 15.61 7.96
N ALA A 97 -5.80 15.93 6.74
CA ALA A 97 -6.50 15.60 5.51
C ALA A 97 -5.62 14.82 4.53
N ARG A 98 -6.12 13.67 4.07
CA ARG A 98 -5.40 12.83 3.10
C ARG A 98 -5.15 13.54 1.76
N HIS A 99 -6.11 14.35 1.30
CA HIS A 99 -5.97 15.09 0.04
C HIS A 99 -4.79 16.07 0.09
N ASP A 100 -4.53 16.66 1.26
CA ASP A 100 -3.42 17.58 1.45
C ASP A 100 -2.07 16.88 1.33
N ALA A 101 -1.90 15.77 2.05
CA ALA A 101 -0.67 14.98 1.98
C ALA A 101 -0.37 14.51 0.54
N LEU A 102 -1.38 14.05 -0.20
CA LEU A 102 -1.22 13.61 -1.59
C LEU A 102 -0.90 14.78 -2.53
N SER A 103 -1.53 15.94 -2.33
CA SER A 103 -1.25 17.14 -3.12
C SER A 103 0.21 17.61 -2.92
N VAL A 104 0.70 17.59 -1.67
CA VAL A 104 2.10 17.91 -1.37
C VAL A 104 3.04 16.86 -1.97
N GLU A 105 2.75 15.56 -1.83
CA GLU A 105 3.55 14.48 -2.42
C GLU A 105 3.70 14.65 -3.94
N TRP A 106 2.59 14.92 -4.63
CA TRP A 106 2.59 15.13 -6.07
C TRP A 106 3.45 16.33 -6.46
N ARG A 107 3.27 17.46 -5.78
CA ARG A 107 4.06 18.68 -5.95
C ARG A 107 5.56 18.42 -5.77
N VAL A 108 5.93 17.67 -4.73
CA VAL A 108 7.31 17.31 -4.45
C VAL A 108 7.91 16.47 -5.57
N LYS A 109 7.17 15.49 -6.10
CA LYS A 109 7.63 14.57 -7.15
C LYS A 109 7.75 15.18 -8.54
N HIS A 110 6.93 16.17 -8.87
CA HIS A 110 6.83 16.70 -10.25
C HIS A 110 7.48 18.06 -10.43
N MET A 111 7.83 18.77 -9.36
CA MET A 111 8.57 20.02 -9.50
C MET A 111 10.04 19.79 -9.83
N ARG A 112 10.46 20.41 -10.93
CA ARG A 112 11.84 20.40 -11.43
C ARG A 112 12.72 21.50 -10.86
N SER A 113 12.18 22.35 -9.97
CA SER A 113 12.93 23.47 -9.39
C SER A 113 14.07 23.01 -8.48
N THR A 114 15.26 23.58 -8.66
CA THR A 114 16.43 23.40 -7.80
C THR A 114 16.50 24.43 -6.68
N ALA A 115 15.53 25.37 -6.58
CA ALA A 115 15.54 26.44 -5.59
C ALA A 115 15.55 25.93 -4.14
N ASP A 116 15.03 24.73 -3.90
CA ASP A 116 15.05 24.08 -2.58
C ASP A 116 16.42 23.48 -2.22
N GLY A 117 17.34 23.39 -3.17
CA GLY A 117 18.56 22.61 -3.07
C GLY A 117 18.41 21.19 -3.63
N LYS A 118 19.48 20.39 -3.47
CA LYS A 118 19.58 19.04 -4.01
C LYS A 118 19.36 17.98 -2.93
N GLY A 119 19.09 16.75 -3.37
CA GLY A 119 19.00 15.59 -2.50
C GLY A 119 17.86 15.66 -1.47
N VAL A 120 18.04 14.98 -0.34
CA VAL A 120 17.00 14.81 0.67
C VAL A 120 16.60 16.13 1.34
N GLN A 121 17.55 17.04 1.58
CA GLN A 121 17.26 18.34 2.18
C GLN A 121 16.41 19.23 1.27
N GLY A 122 16.65 19.18 -0.05
CA GLY A 122 15.80 19.85 -1.03
C GLY A 122 14.37 19.30 -1.06
N ILE A 123 14.22 17.98 -0.90
CA ILE A 123 12.90 17.34 -0.77
C ILE A 123 12.16 17.87 0.47
N VAL A 124 12.82 17.91 1.63
CA VAL A 124 12.23 18.38 2.89
C VAL A 124 11.82 19.85 2.79
N ARG A 125 12.69 20.74 2.31
CA ARG A 125 12.36 22.16 2.11
C ARG A 125 11.15 22.36 1.20
N ARG A 126 11.05 21.56 0.14
CA ARG A 126 9.90 21.58 -0.77
C ARG A 126 8.61 21.10 -0.09
N VAL A 127 8.69 20.09 0.78
CA VAL A 127 7.55 19.68 1.60
C VAL A 127 7.08 20.86 2.46
N HIS A 128 7.98 21.52 3.20
CA HIS A 128 7.64 22.70 3.99
C HIS A 128 6.95 23.77 3.14
N ARG A 129 7.56 24.19 2.02
CA ARG A 129 7.00 25.23 1.15
C ARG A 129 5.53 24.96 0.78
N HIS A 130 5.18 23.71 0.47
CA HIS A 130 3.85 23.37 -0.01
C HIS A 130 2.88 22.87 1.06
N ALA A 131 3.39 22.57 2.25
CA ALA A 131 2.59 22.08 3.37
C ALA A 131 2.30 23.16 4.42
N HIS A 132 3.10 24.22 4.50
CA HIS A 132 2.81 25.36 5.36
C HIS A 132 1.41 25.93 5.05
N GLY A 133 0.63 26.14 6.11
CA GLY A 133 -0.76 26.62 6.02
C GLY A 133 -1.81 25.54 5.75
N ARG A 134 -1.42 24.26 5.55
CA ARG A 134 -2.39 23.16 5.40
C ARG A 134 -2.89 22.65 6.75
N ALA A 135 -4.10 22.12 6.75
CA ALA A 135 -4.79 21.70 7.97
C ALA A 135 -4.02 20.60 8.72
N GLY A 136 -3.67 20.91 9.98
CA GLY A 136 -2.99 19.97 10.88
C GLY A 136 -1.61 19.53 10.40
N PHE A 137 -0.94 20.34 9.58
CA PHE A 137 0.45 20.12 9.21
C PHE A 137 1.37 20.18 10.43
N GLN A 138 2.14 19.12 10.67
CA GLN A 138 3.12 19.06 11.74
C GLN A 138 4.32 18.20 11.31
N GLU A 139 5.54 18.70 11.49
CA GLU A 139 6.75 17.87 11.39
C GLU A 139 6.89 17.04 12.67
N LEU A 140 7.06 15.73 12.53
CA LEU A 140 7.16 14.79 13.65
C LEU A 140 8.57 14.26 13.84
N ILE A 141 9.29 14.04 12.75
CA ILE A 141 10.64 13.49 12.74
C ILE A 141 11.44 14.22 11.67
N ARG A 142 12.68 14.58 12.00
CA ARG A 142 13.71 15.00 11.06
C ARG A 142 15.08 14.54 11.58
N VAL A 143 15.85 13.85 10.74
CA VAL A 143 17.14 13.21 11.08
C VAL A 143 18.25 13.74 10.19
#